data_AF-A0A5C1NCS9-F1
#
_entry.id   AF-A0A5C1NCS9-F1
#
_cell.length_a   1.000
_cell.length_b   1.000
_cell.length_c   1.000
_cell.angle_alpha   90.00
_cell.angle_beta   90.00
_cell.angle_gamma   90.00
#
_symmetry.space_group_name_H-M   'P 1'
#
loop_
_entity.id
_entity.type
_entity.pdbx_description
1 polymer ?
#
loop_
_entity_poly.entity_id
_entity_poly.type
_entity_poly.pdbx_seq_one_letter_code
_entity_poly.pdbx_strand_id
1 'polypeptide(L)'
;MSPFLRHFRNVAIIVAEFASSALQYNVSCVLLAASKFLQVVAFFLPLKILILLASDSAPSYLNKLPIKMSYEELILLFIVMVPVTYIGYVISGVLHRNILDKDLKRWGSEEKVLQNISVKSKYRLLKLHGHSANILSELFLICSSLIMVAFVDVLMAMMMVLMIVTIQYYFAINVFYKKDDDRIGVFNLHRRQYIEYIFSISFITVFLFLSTQVYFYHMGIFEAIFVLLVSRMILQAAQRFSMENIYFVYYLWA
;
A
#
# COMPACT_ATOMS: atom_id res chain seq x y z
N MET A 1 -0.50 6.44 27.98
CA MET A 1 -0.66 6.28 26.52
C MET A 1 0.55 5.52 25.99
N SER A 2 0.35 4.34 25.40
CA SER A 2 1.45 3.48 24.92
C SER A 2 2.30 4.18 23.85
N PRO A 3 3.60 3.81 23.70
CA PRO A 3 4.48 4.37 22.67
C PRO A 3 3.87 4.27 21.26
N PHE A 4 3.22 3.15 20.96
CA PHE A 4 2.46 2.91 19.74
C PHE A 4 1.39 3.98 19.48
N LEU A 5 0.47 4.17 20.43
CA LEU A 5 -0.61 5.14 20.27
C LEU A 5 -0.06 6.56 20.12
N ARG A 6 1.01 6.89 20.87
CA ARG A 6 1.61 8.23 20.81
C ARG A 6 2.22 8.48 19.43
N HIS A 7 2.97 7.52 18.91
CA HIS A 7 3.58 7.60 17.58
C HIS A 7 2.52 7.84 16.51
N PHE A 8 1.54 6.95 16.41
CA PHE A 8 0.53 7.03 15.36
C PHE A 8 -0.43 8.20 15.53
N ARG A 9 -0.70 8.67 16.76
CA ARG A 9 -1.44 9.92 16.97
C ARG A 9 -0.69 11.12 16.36
N ASN A 10 0.62 11.21 16.60
CA ASN A 10 1.40 12.33 16.07
C ASN A 10 1.47 12.29 14.54
N VAL A 11 1.71 11.10 13.96
CA VAL A 11 1.66 10.91 12.50
C VAL A 11 0.30 11.28 11.94
N ALA A 12 -0.80 10.87 12.58
CA ALA A 12 -2.16 11.22 12.16
C ALA A 12 -2.43 12.73 12.20
N ILE A 13 -1.98 13.43 13.25
CA ILE A 13 -2.13 14.89 13.35
C ILE A 13 -1.40 15.58 12.20
N ILE A 14 -0.15 15.20 11.92
CA ILE A 14 0.64 15.77 10.82
C ILE A 14 -0.05 15.54 9.48
N VAL A 15 -0.44 14.30 9.22
CA VAL A 15 -1.08 13.93 7.95
C VAL A 15 -2.41 14.66 7.79
N ALA A 16 -3.20 14.81 8.86
CA ALA A 16 -4.45 15.56 8.83
C ALA A 16 -4.25 17.06 8.59
N GLU A 17 -3.20 17.66 9.16
CA GLU A 17 -2.88 19.06 8.97
C GLU A 17 -2.46 19.36 7.52
N PHE A 18 -1.66 18.48 6.91
CA PHE A 18 -1.34 18.60 5.49
C PHE A 18 -2.53 18.28 4.58
N ALA A 19 -3.30 17.24 4.88
CA ALA A 19 -4.46 16.83 4.10
C ALA A 19 -5.59 17.88 4.11
N SER A 20 -5.76 18.62 5.20
CA SER A 20 -6.76 19.70 5.30
C SER A 20 -6.34 20.98 4.56
N SER A 21 -5.05 21.14 4.25
CA SER A 21 -4.51 22.37 3.68
C SER A 21 -4.88 22.59 2.20
N ALA A 22 -5.06 21.51 1.43
CA ALA A 22 -5.33 21.60 -0.01
C ALA A 22 -6.04 20.35 -0.57
N LEU A 23 -7.11 20.55 -1.35
CA LEU A 23 -7.74 19.47 -2.12
C LEU A 23 -6.75 18.80 -3.09
N GLN A 24 -5.86 19.60 -3.67
CA GLN A 24 -4.83 19.12 -4.62
C GLN A 24 -3.92 18.06 -4.00
N TYR A 25 -3.58 18.21 -2.71
CA TYR A 25 -2.80 17.22 -1.97
C TYR A 25 -3.53 15.88 -1.87
N ASN A 26 -4.82 15.88 -1.51
CA ASN A 26 -5.60 14.65 -1.39
C ASN A 26 -5.78 13.96 -2.75
N VAL A 27 -6.08 14.73 -3.80
CA VAL A 27 -6.16 14.22 -5.18
C VAL A 27 -4.84 13.58 -5.60
N SER A 28 -3.72 14.22 -5.28
CA SER A 28 -2.39 13.68 -5.53
C SER A 28 -2.16 12.34 -4.82
N CYS A 29 -2.53 12.22 -3.55
CA CYS A 29 -2.40 10.97 -2.79
C CYS A 29 -3.25 9.82 -3.37
N VAL A 30 -4.48 10.13 -3.79
CA VAL A 30 -5.37 9.17 -4.45
C VAL A 30 -4.81 8.73 -5.79
N LEU A 31 -4.26 9.65 -6.60
CA LEU A 31 -3.62 9.31 -7.88
C LEU A 31 -2.41 8.40 -7.70
N LEU A 32 -1.59 8.61 -6.68
CA LEU A 32 -0.48 7.71 -6.37
C LEU A 32 -0.95 6.31 -5.95
N ALA A 33 -2.02 6.24 -5.15
CA ALA A 33 -2.62 4.97 -4.76
C ALA A 33 -3.21 4.24 -5.98
N ALA A 34 -3.93 4.96 -6.84
CA ALA A 34 -4.49 4.46 -8.10
C ALA A 34 -3.39 3.97 -9.05
N SER A 35 -2.28 4.70 -9.18
CA SER A 35 -1.13 4.29 -9.98
C SER A 35 -0.60 2.94 -9.51
N LYS A 36 -0.33 2.78 -8.20
CA LYS A 36 0.16 1.50 -7.63
C LYS A 36 -0.85 0.36 -7.80
N PHE A 37 -2.13 0.65 -7.64
CA PHE A 37 -3.19 -0.33 -7.88
C PHE A 37 -3.23 -0.79 -9.34
N LEU A 38 -3.21 0.15 -10.29
CA LEU A 38 -3.18 -0.13 -11.72
C LEU A 38 -1.93 -0.91 -12.13
N GLN A 39 -0.78 -0.64 -11.50
CA GLN A 39 0.44 -1.42 -11.73
C GLN A 39 0.24 -2.90 -11.37
N VAL A 40 -0.43 -3.19 -10.26
CA VAL A 40 -0.72 -4.58 -9.84
C VAL A 40 -1.74 -5.23 -10.78
N VAL A 41 -2.78 -4.51 -11.19
CA VAL A 41 -3.75 -4.99 -12.17
C VAL A 41 -3.08 -5.29 -13.51
N ALA A 42 -2.20 -4.40 -13.99
CA ALA A 42 -1.46 -4.56 -15.24
C ALA A 42 -0.50 -5.77 -15.20
N PHE A 43 0.02 -6.13 -14.02
CA PHE A 43 0.80 -7.37 -13.85
C PHE A 43 -0.09 -8.62 -13.78
N PHE A 44 -1.29 -8.50 -13.19
CA PHE A 44 -2.21 -9.63 -13.02
C PHE A 44 -2.93 -10.04 -14.31
N LEU A 45 -3.34 -9.07 -15.12
CA LEU A 45 -4.10 -9.33 -16.36
C LEU A 45 -3.36 -10.29 -17.31
N PRO A 46 -2.05 -10.13 -17.61
CA PRO A 46 -1.30 -11.10 -18.41
C PRO A 46 -1.32 -12.51 -17.82
N LEU A 47 -1.15 -12.64 -16.50
CA LEU A 47 -1.19 -13.94 -15.84
C LEU A 47 -2.58 -14.59 -16.00
N LYS A 48 -3.65 -13.81 -15.83
CA LYS A 48 -5.02 -14.29 -16.04
C LYS A 48 -5.26 -14.73 -17.49
N ILE A 49 -4.78 -13.96 -18.47
CA ILE A 49 -4.87 -14.32 -19.89
C ILE A 49 -4.16 -15.65 -20.14
N LEU A 50 -2.94 -15.83 -19.63
CA LEU A 50 -2.20 -17.09 -19.80
C LEU A 50 -2.94 -18.28 -19.19
N ILE A 51 -3.54 -18.10 -18.01
CA ILE A 51 -4.31 -19.18 -17.38
C ILE A 51 -5.56 -19.51 -18.19
N LEU A 52 -6.26 -18.50 -18.73
CA LEU A 52 -7.42 -18.73 -19.60
C LEU A 52 -6.99 -19.43 -20.89
N LEU A 53 -5.96 -18.95 -21.58
CA LEU A 53 -5.45 -19.61 -22.78
C LEU A 53 -5.01 -21.07 -22.54
N ALA A 54 -4.54 -21.38 -21.34
CA ALA A 54 -4.18 -22.75 -20.94
C ALA A 54 -5.39 -23.60 -20.46
N SER A 55 -6.51 -22.97 -20.09
CA SER A 55 -7.72 -23.70 -19.71
C SER A 55 -8.61 -23.94 -20.93
N ASP A 56 -8.88 -25.21 -21.23
CA ASP A 56 -9.74 -25.62 -22.35
C ASP A 56 -11.20 -25.17 -22.22
N SER A 57 -11.60 -24.56 -21.09
CA SER A 57 -12.96 -24.11 -20.84
C SER A 57 -13.01 -22.86 -19.95
N ALA A 58 -14.05 -22.05 -20.15
CA ALA A 58 -14.31 -20.86 -19.35
C ALA A 58 -14.54 -21.23 -17.87
N PRO A 59 -13.80 -20.63 -16.92
CA PRO A 59 -14.04 -20.85 -15.51
C PRO A 59 -15.48 -20.56 -15.10
N SER A 60 -16.05 -21.39 -14.23
CA SER A 60 -17.46 -21.31 -13.80
C SER A 60 -17.85 -19.96 -13.18
N TYR A 61 -16.90 -19.18 -12.66
CA TYR A 61 -17.15 -17.84 -12.13
C TYR A 61 -17.45 -16.80 -13.21
N LEU A 62 -17.02 -17.00 -14.47
CA LEU A 62 -17.32 -16.07 -15.57
C LEU A 62 -18.81 -16.05 -15.91
N ASN A 63 -19.51 -17.16 -15.69
CA ASN A 63 -20.96 -17.27 -15.87
C ASN A 63 -21.76 -16.42 -14.86
N LYS A 64 -21.12 -15.90 -13.80
CA LYS A 64 -21.74 -15.00 -12.82
C LYS A 64 -21.66 -13.53 -13.22
N LEU A 65 -20.88 -13.19 -14.26
CA LEU A 65 -20.82 -11.82 -14.75
C LEU A 65 -22.14 -11.48 -15.47
N PRO A 66 -22.72 -10.30 -15.23
CA PRO A 66 -23.97 -9.87 -15.87
C PRO A 66 -23.81 -9.58 -17.38
N ILE A 67 -22.67 -9.94 -17.97
CA ILE A 67 -22.30 -9.64 -19.35
C ILE A 67 -22.26 -10.96 -20.12
N LYS A 68 -23.14 -11.09 -21.11
CA LYS A 68 -23.10 -12.21 -22.07
C LYS A 68 -21.98 -11.95 -23.08
N MET A 69 -20.74 -12.25 -22.70
CA MET A 69 -19.59 -12.28 -23.62
C MET A 69 -19.21 -13.74 -23.88
N SER A 70 -18.86 -14.04 -25.12
CA SER A 70 -18.20 -15.29 -25.48
C SER A 70 -16.81 -15.37 -24.83
N TYR A 71 -16.28 -16.59 -24.77
CA TYR A 71 -14.96 -16.85 -24.18
C TYR A 71 -13.84 -16.07 -24.88
N GLU A 72 -13.88 -16.02 -26.22
CA GLU A 72 -12.91 -15.31 -27.05
C GLU A 72 -12.99 -13.79 -26.86
N GLU A 73 -14.20 -13.24 -26.79
CA GLU A 73 -14.42 -11.80 -26.51
C GLU A 73 -13.87 -11.40 -25.14
N LEU A 74 -13.98 -12.29 -24.15
CA LEU A 74 -13.47 -12.05 -22.81
C LEU A 74 -11.95 -12.08 -22.74
N ILE A 75 -11.31 -12.99 -23.49
CA ILE A 75 -9.86 -13.01 -23.67
C ILE A 75 -9.41 -11.72 -24.38
N LEU A 76 -10.08 -11.32 -25.46
CA LEU A 76 -9.78 -10.10 -26.19
C LEU A 76 -9.92 -8.86 -25.30
N LEU A 77 -10.97 -8.80 -24.48
CA LEU A 77 -11.16 -7.73 -23.50
C LEU A 77 -9.98 -7.65 -22.54
N PHE A 78 -9.54 -8.76 -21.96
CA PHE A 78 -8.38 -8.74 -21.06
C PHE A 78 -7.10 -8.32 -21.78
N ILE A 79 -6.87 -8.77 -23.01
CA ILE A 79 -5.73 -8.35 -23.82
C ILE A 79 -5.72 -6.83 -24.02
N VAL A 80 -6.87 -6.22 -24.31
CA VAL A 80 -7.01 -4.76 -24.46
C VAL A 80 -6.88 -4.03 -23.12
N MET A 81 -7.35 -4.63 -22.02
CA MET A 81 -7.21 -4.03 -20.69
C MET A 81 -5.77 -3.94 -20.21
N VAL A 82 -4.86 -4.83 -20.64
CA VAL A 82 -3.43 -4.78 -20.26
C VAL A 82 -2.79 -3.42 -20.62
N PRO A 83 -2.74 -2.99 -21.89
CA PRO A 83 -2.15 -1.71 -22.24
C PRO A 83 -2.92 -0.53 -21.63
N VAL A 84 -4.25 -0.59 -21.55
CA VAL A 84 -5.07 0.48 -20.95
C VAL A 84 -4.72 0.68 -19.48
N THR A 85 -4.62 -0.40 -18.70
CA THR A 85 -4.26 -0.33 -17.28
C THR A 85 -2.82 0.11 -17.08
N TYR A 86 -1.89 -0.31 -17.95
CA TYR A 86 -0.50 0.14 -17.91
C TYR A 86 -0.35 1.64 -18.23
N ILE A 87 -1.03 2.13 -19.28
CA ILE A 87 -1.07 3.56 -19.62
C ILE A 87 -1.70 4.35 -18.47
N GLY A 88 -2.80 3.86 -17.90
CA GLY A 88 -3.43 4.46 -16.72
C GLY A 88 -2.47 4.57 -15.54
N TYR A 89 -1.71 3.51 -15.24
CA TYR A 89 -0.66 3.51 -14.22
C TYR A 89 0.35 4.66 -14.43
N VAL A 90 0.87 4.80 -15.65
CA VAL A 90 1.85 5.84 -16.00
C VAL A 90 1.23 7.24 -15.89
N ILE A 91 0.04 7.46 -16.46
CA ILE A 91 -0.65 8.75 -16.42
C ILE A 91 -0.93 9.17 -14.98
N SER A 92 -1.46 8.27 -14.14
CA SER A 92 -1.73 8.58 -12.73
C SER A 92 -0.46 8.94 -11.96
N GLY A 93 0.66 8.26 -12.24
CA GLY A 93 1.96 8.56 -11.63
C GLY A 93 2.51 9.94 -12.04
N VAL A 94 2.40 10.28 -13.33
CA VAL A 94 2.83 11.59 -13.86
C VAL A 94 1.95 12.72 -13.29
N LEU A 95 0.63 12.53 -13.26
CA LEU A 95 -0.30 13.52 -12.70
C LEU A 95 -0.06 13.74 -11.20
N HIS A 96 0.13 12.67 -10.43
CA HIS A 96 0.52 12.76 -9.02
C HIS A 96 1.76 13.64 -8.84
N ARG A 97 2.84 13.35 -9.57
CA ARG A 97 4.10 14.11 -9.46
C ARG A 97 3.91 15.58 -9.82
N ASN A 98 3.21 15.86 -10.92
CA ASN A 98 2.93 17.22 -11.36
C ASN A 98 2.10 18.03 -10.33
N ILE A 99 1.13 17.40 -9.69
CA ILE A 99 0.30 18.05 -8.66
C ILE A 99 1.11 18.24 -7.38
N LEU A 100 1.85 17.23 -6.93
CA LEU A 100 2.67 17.32 -5.72
C LEU A 100 3.78 18.36 -5.85
N ASP A 101 4.46 18.44 -7.01
CA ASP A 101 5.51 19.44 -7.25
C ASP A 101 4.95 20.87 -7.24
N LYS A 102 3.74 21.08 -7.77
CA LYS A 102 3.04 22.39 -7.69
C LYS A 102 2.68 22.75 -6.25
N ASP A 103 2.18 21.78 -5.50
CA ASP A 103 1.80 21.98 -4.10
C ASP A 103 3.03 22.24 -3.20
N LEU A 104 4.12 21.50 -3.40
CA LEU A 104 5.41 21.73 -2.73
C LEU A 104 5.99 23.12 -3.05
N LYS A 105 5.89 23.59 -4.30
CA LYS A 105 6.29 24.96 -4.67
C LYS A 105 5.47 26.01 -3.94
N ARG A 106 4.15 25.81 -3.84
CA ARG A 106 3.24 26.70 -3.11
C ARG A 106 3.59 26.75 -1.62
N TRP A 107 3.83 25.61 -1.00
CA TRP A 107 4.31 25.51 0.38
C TRP A 107 5.72 26.12 0.57
N GLY A 108 6.55 26.07 -0.47
CA GLY A 108 7.87 26.71 -0.49
C GLY A 108 7.81 28.24 -0.57
N SER A 109 6.77 28.81 -1.18
CA SER A 109 6.59 30.26 -1.30
C SER A 109 5.80 30.89 -0.14
N GLU A 110 4.82 30.17 0.42
CA GLU A 110 3.99 30.67 1.53
C GLU A 110 4.71 30.51 2.88
N GLU A 111 4.62 31.50 3.78
CA GLU A 111 4.99 31.33 5.20
C GLU A 111 3.85 30.61 5.94
N LYS A 112 3.73 29.31 5.70
CA LYS A 112 2.79 28.47 6.45
C LYS A 112 3.43 28.00 7.74
N VAL A 113 2.83 28.42 8.86
CA VAL A 113 3.13 27.89 10.19
C VAL A 113 2.15 26.75 10.46
N LEU A 114 2.66 25.55 10.71
CA LEU A 114 1.84 24.46 11.24
C LEU A 114 1.43 24.83 12.66
N GLN A 115 0.14 24.80 12.96
CA GLN A 115 -0.42 25.21 14.25
C GLN A 115 0.00 24.25 15.36
N ASN A 116 0.15 22.96 15.05
CA ASN A 116 0.40 21.93 16.06
C ASN A 116 1.86 21.49 16.12
N ILE A 117 2.74 22.01 15.25
CA ILE A 117 4.07 21.42 15.02
C ILE A 117 5.14 22.48 14.78
N SER A 118 6.14 22.50 15.65
CA SER A 118 7.35 23.29 15.47
C SER A 118 8.43 22.50 14.74
N VAL A 119 8.53 22.66 13.42
CA VAL A 119 9.64 22.11 12.64
C VAL A 119 10.78 23.13 12.59
N LYS A 120 12.00 22.72 12.99
CA LYS A 120 13.18 23.60 13.11
C LYS A 120 13.61 24.30 11.80
N SER A 121 13.16 23.82 10.63
CA SER A 121 13.60 24.31 9.32
C SER A 121 12.53 24.13 8.26
N LYS A 122 12.34 25.15 7.41
CA LYS A 122 11.45 25.11 6.24
C LYS A 122 11.78 23.96 5.27
N TYR A 123 13.06 23.63 5.12
CA TYR A 123 13.49 22.49 4.29
C TYR A 123 12.99 21.16 4.84
N ARG A 124 13.05 20.96 6.16
CA ARG A 124 12.55 19.76 6.81
C ARG A 124 11.03 19.66 6.73
N LEU A 125 10.34 20.81 6.81
CA LEU A 125 8.88 20.89 6.65
C LEU A 125 8.45 20.43 5.26
N LEU A 126 9.10 20.93 4.20
CA LEU A 126 8.80 20.51 2.81
C LEU A 126 9.05 19.02 2.57
N LYS A 127 10.12 18.48 3.15
CA LYS A 127 10.37 17.03 3.12
C LYS A 127 9.30 16.25 3.86
N LEU A 128 8.89 16.70 5.04
CA LEU A 128 7.84 16.06 5.82
C LEU A 128 6.51 16.04 5.07
N HIS A 129 6.18 17.12 4.34
CA HIS A 129 5.00 17.18 3.45
C HIS A 129 5.07 16.16 2.29
N GLY A 130 6.24 15.97 1.67
CA GLY A 130 6.41 14.93 0.67
C GLY A 130 6.23 13.52 1.24
N HIS A 131 6.86 13.25 2.39
CA HIS A 131 6.74 11.97 3.10
C HIS A 131 5.30 11.72 3.59
N SER A 132 4.56 12.76 4.00
CA SER A 132 3.17 12.62 4.41
C SER A 132 2.26 12.23 3.26
N ALA A 133 2.52 12.75 2.05
CA ALA A 133 1.75 12.37 0.85
C ALA A 133 1.95 10.88 0.52
N ASN A 134 3.19 10.40 0.64
CA ASN A 134 3.49 8.97 0.48
C ASN A 134 2.77 8.12 1.52
N ILE A 135 2.83 8.48 2.81
CA ILE A 135 2.13 7.77 3.89
C ILE A 135 0.65 7.68 3.61
N LEU A 136 0.01 8.79 3.26
CA LEU A 136 -1.43 8.83 3.01
C LEU A 136 -1.81 7.98 1.79
N SER A 137 -0.99 8.00 0.74
CA SER A 137 -1.18 7.14 -0.43
C SER A 137 -1.05 5.65 -0.09
N GLU A 138 -0.06 5.24 0.72
CA GLU A 138 0.05 3.84 1.15
C GLU A 138 -1.15 3.44 2.03
N LEU A 139 -1.64 4.33 2.90
CA LEU A 139 -2.85 4.07 3.69
C LEU A 139 -4.08 3.86 2.80
N PHE A 140 -4.29 4.72 1.79
CA PHE A 140 -5.38 4.52 0.84
C PHE A 140 -5.25 3.19 0.09
N LEU A 141 -4.03 2.82 -0.31
CA LEU A 141 -3.78 1.55 -0.97
C LEU A 141 -4.06 0.35 -0.04
N ILE A 142 -3.58 0.38 1.21
CA ILE A 142 -3.83 -0.67 2.20
C ILE A 142 -5.33 -0.82 2.46
N CYS A 143 -6.04 0.28 2.73
CA CYS A 143 -7.47 0.25 3.04
C CYS A 143 -8.30 -0.27 1.86
N SER A 144 -8.10 0.28 0.65
CA SER A 144 -8.82 -0.18 -0.54
C SER A 144 -8.54 -1.64 -0.87
N SER A 145 -7.30 -2.10 -0.70
CA SER A 145 -6.92 -3.48 -0.94
C SER A 145 -7.48 -4.44 0.11
N LEU A 146 -7.52 -4.04 1.39
CA LEU A 146 -8.16 -4.82 2.45
C LEU A 146 -9.67 -4.99 2.21
N ILE A 147 -10.33 -3.94 1.73
CA ILE A 147 -11.75 -4.01 1.33
C ILE A 147 -11.92 -5.05 0.21
N MET A 148 -11.04 -5.03 -0.80
CA MET A 148 -11.07 -6.02 -1.88
C MET A 148 -10.84 -7.46 -1.40
N VAL A 149 -9.90 -7.68 -0.47
CA VAL A 149 -9.71 -9.00 0.14
C VAL A 149 -10.96 -9.40 0.92
N ALA A 150 -11.56 -8.49 1.69
CA ALA A 150 -12.76 -8.79 2.49
C ALA A 150 -13.97 -9.19 1.63
N PHE A 151 -14.08 -8.67 0.40
CA PHE A 151 -15.11 -9.10 -0.55
C PHE A 151 -14.93 -10.55 -1.03
N VAL A 152 -13.70 -11.08 -1.03
CA VAL A 152 -13.40 -12.45 -1.48
C VAL A 152 -13.33 -13.40 -0.28
N ASP A 153 -12.58 -13.01 0.75
CA ASP A 153 -12.37 -13.79 1.96
C ASP A 153 -12.20 -12.86 3.17
N VAL A 154 -13.26 -12.77 3.99
CA VAL A 154 -13.29 -11.95 5.20
C VAL A 154 -12.29 -12.44 6.24
N LEU A 155 -12.07 -13.76 6.36
CA LEU A 155 -11.14 -14.34 7.33
C LEU A 155 -9.70 -13.94 6.99
N MET A 156 -9.35 -13.99 5.71
CA MET A 156 -8.05 -13.53 5.24
C MET A 156 -7.86 -12.03 5.47
N ALA A 157 -8.89 -11.21 5.22
CA ALA A 157 -8.81 -9.77 5.50
C ALA A 157 -8.58 -9.49 6.99
N MET A 158 -9.28 -10.19 7.88
CA MET A 158 -9.09 -10.07 9.33
C MET A 158 -7.68 -10.49 9.77
N MET A 159 -7.16 -11.59 9.23
CA MET A 159 -5.79 -12.03 9.50
C MET A 159 -4.76 -10.99 9.04
N MET A 160 -4.95 -10.42 7.85
CA MET A 160 -4.09 -9.36 7.32
C MET A 160 -4.09 -8.11 8.20
N VAL A 161 -5.27 -7.66 8.67
CA VAL A 161 -5.38 -6.53 9.60
C VAL A 161 -4.63 -6.84 10.90
N LEU A 162 -4.87 -8.01 11.50
CA LEU A 162 -4.22 -8.42 12.75
C LEU A 162 -2.69 -8.44 12.59
N MET A 163 -2.20 -9.02 11.48
CA MET A 163 -0.78 -9.11 11.18
C MET A 163 -0.15 -7.72 11.01
N ILE A 164 -0.75 -6.83 10.23
CA ILE A 164 -0.26 -5.46 10.04
C ILE A 164 -0.22 -4.72 11.37
N VAL A 165 -1.31 -4.75 12.15
CA VAL A 165 -1.38 -4.09 13.45
C VAL A 165 -0.31 -4.62 14.40
N THR A 166 -0.10 -5.93 14.45
CA THR A 166 0.93 -6.57 15.30
C THR A 166 2.34 -6.14 14.90
N ILE A 167 2.63 -6.11 13.60
CA ILE A 167 3.93 -5.67 13.07
C ILE A 167 4.16 -4.19 13.38
N GLN A 168 3.18 -3.32 13.12
CA GLN A 168 3.30 -1.89 13.41
C GLN A 168 3.44 -1.63 14.92
N TYR A 169 2.74 -2.40 15.75
CA TYR A 169 2.90 -2.35 17.20
C TYR A 169 4.33 -2.69 17.62
N TYR A 170 4.87 -3.79 17.08
CA TYR A 170 6.25 -4.19 17.34
C TYR A 170 7.27 -3.13 16.88
N PHE A 171 7.07 -2.54 15.70
CA PHE A 171 7.97 -1.50 15.17
C PHE A 171 7.92 -0.20 15.96
N ALA A 172 6.75 0.22 16.42
CA ALA A 172 6.63 1.44 17.23
C ALA A 172 7.40 1.34 18.56
N ILE A 173 7.51 0.13 19.12
CA ILE A 173 8.25 -0.10 20.37
C ILE A 173 9.74 -0.29 20.12
N ASN A 174 10.11 -1.06 19.09
CA ASN A 174 11.48 -1.59 18.98
C ASN A 174 12.31 -1.01 17.83
N VAL A 175 11.70 -0.32 16.86
CA VAL A 175 12.33 -0.02 15.56
C VAL A 175 12.32 1.48 15.24
N PHE A 176 11.18 2.17 15.33
CA PHE A 176 11.06 3.54 14.81
C PHE A 176 11.93 4.58 15.54
N TYR A 177 12.17 4.38 16.85
CA TYR A 177 12.90 5.34 17.69
C TYR A 177 14.39 5.00 17.89
N LYS A 178 14.90 3.95 17.24
CA LYS A 178 16.33 3.65 17.24
C LYS A 178 17.09 4.55 16.26
N LYS A 179 18.35 4.86 16.58
CA LYS A 179 19.22 5.66 15.70
C LYS A 179 19.54 4.86 14.43
N ASP A 180 19.88 5.53 13.33
CA ASP A 180 20.18 4.84 12.06
C ASP A 180 21.39 3.91 12.18
N ASP A 181 22.37 4.26 13.02
CA ASP A 181 23.56 3.43 13.28
C ASP A 181 23.28 2.24 14.21
N ASP A 182 22.13 2.23 14.90
CA ASP A 182 21.79 1.17 15.84
C ASP A 182 21.34 -0.09 15.08
N ARG A 183 22.06 -1.18 15.31
CA ARG A 183 21.69 -2.49 14.78
C ARG A 183 20.59 -3.12 15.64
N ILE A 184 19.64 -3.80 14.99
CA ILE A 184 18.42 -4.30 15.64
C ILE A 184 18.38 -5.83 15.57
N GLY A 185 18.02 -6.45 16.70
CA GLY A 185 17.74 -7.88 16.82
C GLY A 185 18.99 -8.76 16.91
N VAL A 186 18.76 -10.08 16.94
CA VAL A 186 19.82 -11.11 17.06
C VAL A 186 20.77 -11.12 15.87
N PHE A 187 20.27 -10.76 14.70
CA PHE A 187 21.04 -10.75 13.44
C PHE A 187 21.80 -9.43 13.19
N ASN A 188 21.74 -8.47 14.12
CA ASN A 188 22.44 -7.18 13.98
C ASN A 188 22.18 -6.49 12.63
N LEU A 189 20.91 -6.40 12.25
CA LEU A 189 20.50 -5.85 10.97
C LEU A 189 20.28 -4.35 11.04
N HIS A 190 20.49 -3.68 9.90
CA HIS A 190 20.09 -2.28 9.74
C HIS A 190 18.56 -2.17 9.79
N ARG A 191 18.05 -1.09 10.38
CA ARG A 191 16.62 -0.86 10.60
C ARG A 191 15.74 -1.10 9.36
N ARG A 192 16.21 -0.64 8.20
CA ARG A 192 15.52 -0.80 6.91
C ARG A 192 15.40 -2.26 6.47
N GLN A 193 16.51 -2.99 6.52
CA GLN A 193 16.56 -4.42 6.20
C GLN A 193 15.68 -5.22 7.16
N TYR A 194 15.67 -4.83 8.43
CA TYR A 194 14.82 -5.46 9.43
C TYR A 194 13.33 -5.34 9.08
N ILE A 195 12.88 -4.15 8.67
CA ILE A 195 11.50 -3.94 8.21
C ILE A 195 11.20 -4.79 6.96
N GLU A 196 12.08 -4.76 5.97
CA GLU A 196 11.96 -5.55 4.74
C GLU A 196 11.81 -7.06 5.00
N TYR A 197 12.63 -7.62 5.89
CA TYR A 197 12.61 -9.04 6.17
C TYR A 197 11.39 -9.48 6.97
N ILE A 198 10.94 -8.68 7.93
CA ILE A 198 9.71 -8.99 8.67
C ILE A 198 8.51 -9.07 7.70
N PHE A 199 8.35 -8.09 6.81
CA PHE A 199 7.27 -8.13 5.82
C PHE A 199 7.43 -9.26 4.79
N SER A 200 8.66 -9.63 4.45
CA SER A 200 8.94 -10.78 3.58
C SER A 200 8.54 -12.10 4.24
N ILE A 201 8.83 -12.29 5.52
CA ILE A 201 8.41 -13.46 6.30
C ILE A 201 6.89 -13.50 6.44
N SER A 202 6.25 -12.35 6.66
CA SER A 202 4.78 -12.24 6.70
C SER A 202 4.11 -12.75 5.43
N PHE A 203 4.74 -12.60 4.26
CA PHE A 203 4.21 -13.14 3.01
C PHE A 203 4.21 -14.68 2.99
N ILE A 204 5.19 -15.33 3.64
CA ILE A 204 5.22 -16.79 3.80
C ILE A 204 4.04 -17.23 4.68
N THR A 205 3.77 -16.54 5.78
CA THR A 205 2.62 -16.81 6.66
C THR A 205 1.30 -16.70 5.88
N VAL A 206 1.15 -15.65 5.07
CA VAL A 206 0.01 -15.46 4.17
C VAL A 206 -0.17 -16.64 3.23
N PHE A 207 0.91 -17.12 2.62
CA PHE A 207 0.86 -18.26 1.70
C PHE A 207 0.45 -19.56 2.41
N LEU A 208 0.99 -19.83 3.60
CA LEU A 208 0.63 -21.03 4.39
C LEU A 208 -0.85 -20.99 4.80
N PHE A 209 -1.35 -19.83 5.21
CA PHE A 209 -2.75 -19.65 5.58
C PHE A 209 -3.68 -19.88 4.38
N LEU A 210 -3.38 -19.27 3.23
CA LEU A 210 -4.14 -19.49 2.00
C LEU A 210 -4.11 -20.95 1.54
N SER A 211 -2.95 -21.62 1.63
CA SER A 211 -2.83 -23.05 1.30
C SER A 211 -3.73 -23.91 2.20
N THR A 212 -3.80 -23.56 3.49
CA THR A 212 -4.70 -24.19 4.46
C THR A 212 -6.17 -23.94 4.10
N GLN A 213 -6.52 -22.72 3.69
CA GLN A 213 -7.88 -22.39 3.24
C GLN A 213 -8.30 -23.13 1.97
N VAL A 214 -7.40 -23.25 0.99
CA VAL A 214 -7.67 -24.03 -0.23
C VAL A 214 -7.88 -25.50 0.11
N TYR A 215 -7.02 -26.07 0.96
CA TYR A 215 -7.07 -27.50 1.28
C TYR A 215 -8.25 -27.89 2.19
N PHE A 216 -8.51 -27.11 3.25
CA PHE A 216 -9.50 -27.47 4.28
C PHE A 216 -10.84 -26.74 4.15
N TYR A 217 -10.87 -25.56 3.53
CA TYR A 217 -12.07 -24.72 3.45
C TYR A 217 -12.61 -24.57 2.02
N HIS A 218 -12.07 -25.36 1.08
CA HIS A 218 -12.48 -25.41 -0.33
C HIS A 218 -12.50 -24.04 -1.04
N MET A 219 -11.60 -23.12 -0.64
CA MET A 219 -11.39 -21.87 -1.35
C MET A 219 -10.99 -22.15 -2.80
N GLY A 220 -11.58 -21.43 -3.77
CA GLY A 220 -11.22 -21.61 -5.17
C GLY A 220 -9.76 -21.23 -5.43
N ILE A 221 -9.03 -22.01 -6.23
CA ILE A 221 -7.61 -21.75 -6.54
C ILE A 221 -7.42 -20.34 -7.11
N PHE A 222 -8.34 -19.88 -7.97
CA PHE A 222 -8.29 -18.54 -8.54
C PHE A 222 -8.50 -17.43 -7.49
N GLU A 223 -9.41 -17.65 -6.53
CA GLU A 223 -9.64 -16.73 -5.43
C GLU A 223 -8.38 -16.67 -4.56
N ALA A 224 -7.77 -17.81 -4.26
CA ALA A 224 -6.53 -17.88 -3.49
C ALA A 224 -5.37 -17.16 -4.19
N ILE A 225 -5.19 -17.33 -5.51
CA ILE A 225 -4.18 -16.61 -6.29
C ILE A 225 -4.44 -15.10 -6.25
N PHE A 226 -5.69 -14.67 -6.46
CA PHE A 226 -6.07 -13.26 -6.39
C PHE A 226 -5.75 -12.67 -5.02
N VAL A 227 -6.18 -13.33 -3.94
CA VAL A 227 -5.96 -12.89 -2.56
C VAL A 227 -4.47 -12.91 -2.19
N LEU A 228 -3.69 -13.86 -2.69
CA LEU A 228 -2.24 -13.89 -2.52
C LEU A 228 -1.57 -12.65 -3.12
N LEU A 229 -1.99 -12.25 -4.32
CA LEU A 229 -1.44 -11.09 -5.02
C LEU A 229 -1.83 -9.76 -4.34
N VAL A 230 -3.10 -9.63 -3.95
CA VAL A 230 -3.57 -8.44 -3.21
C VAL A 230 -2.87 -8.37 -1.85
N SER A 231 -2.70 -9.51 -1.16
CA SER A 231 -1.93 -9.58 0.08
C SER A 231 -0.47 -9.14 -0.11
N ARG A 232 0.19 -9.53 -1.20
CA ARG A 232 1.54 -9.05 -1.54
C ARG A 232 1.58 -7.53 -1.68
N MET A 233 0.61 -6.95 -2.38
CA MET A 233 0.49 -5.50 -2.53
C MET A 233 0.29 -4.80 -1.18
N ILE A 234 -0.59 -5.34 -0.33
CA ILE A 234 -0.83 -4.81 1.03
C ILE A 234 0.46 -4.85 1.85
N LEU A 235 1.19 -5.97 1.85
CA LEU A 235 2.44 -6.11 2.62
C LEU A 235 3.52 -5.14 2.11
N GLN A 236 3.66 -4.97 0.79
CA GLN A 236 4.59 -3.99 0.21
C GLN A 236 4.19 -2.55 0.57
N ALA A 237 2.89 -2.25 0.58
CA ALA A 237 2.39 -0.94 0.99
C ALA A 237 2.66 -0.68 2.49
N ALA A 238 2.40 -1.68 3.34
CA ALA A 238 2.68 -1.62 4.78
C ALA A 238 4.18 -1.47 5.07
N GLN A 239 5.05 -2.12 4.29
CA GLN A 239 6.50 -1.95 4.34
C GLN A 239 6.92 -0.52 4.02
N ARG A 240 6.45 0.03 2.90
CA ARG A 240 6.75 1.42 2.52
C ARG A 240 6.21 2.40 3.55
N PHE A 241 4.99 2.17 4.05
CA PHE A 241 4.42 2.94 5.15
C PHE A 241 5.34 2.93 6.39
N SER A 242 5.82 1.78 6.85
CA SER A 242 6.76 1.71 7.98
C SER A 242 8.08 2.43 7.72
N MET A 243 8.58 2.39 6.49
CA MET A 243 9.79 3.11 6.09
C MET A 243 9.58 4.63 6.06
N GLU A 244 8.39 5.10 5.73
CA GLU A 244 8.06 6.52 5.79
C GLU A 244 7.91 7.03 7.24
N ASN A 245 7.38 6.20 8.15
CA ASN A 245 7.29 6.54 9.58
C ASN A 245 8.67 6.78 10.23
N ILE A 246 9.72 6.12 9.73
CA ILE A 246 11.10 6.39 10.14
C ILE A 246 11.50 7.85 9.84
N TYR A 247 11.18 8.35 8.65
CA TYR A 247 11.51 9.72 8.25
C TYR A 247 10.75 10.74 9.08
N PHE A 248 9.50 10.44 9.45
CA PHE A 248 8.74 11.26 10.39
C PHE A 248 9.45 11.42 11.74
N VAL A 249 9.94 10.32 12.31
CA VAL A 249 10.71 10.38 13.57
C VAL A 249 11.96 11.22 13.37
N TYR A 250 12.69 11.01 12.28
CA TYR A 250 13.93 11.75 12.00
C TYR A 250 13.70 13.26 11.86
N TYR A 251 12.71 13.70 11.09
CA TYR A 251 12.51 15.13 10.82
C TYR A 251 11.86 15.90 11.97
N LEU A 252 11.14 15.22 12.85
CA LEU A 252 10.46 15.84 14.01
C LEU A 252 11.30 15.80 15.30
N TRP A 253 12.07 14.74 15.53
CA TRP A 253 12.69 14.47 16.84
C TRP A 253 14.22 14.61 16.85
N ALA A 254 14.88 14.74 15.69
CA ALA A 254 16.30 15.10 15.58
C ALA A 254 16.46 16.63 15.44
#